data_AF-A0A553L4L7-F1
#
_entry.id   AF-A0A553L4L7-F1
#
_cell.length_a   1.000
_cell.length_b   1.000
_cell.length_c   1.000
_cell.angle_alpha   90.00
_cell.angle_beta   90.00
_cell.angle_gamma   90.00
#
_symmetry.space_group_name_H-M   'P 1'
#
loop_
_entity.id
_entity.type
_entity.pdbx_description
1 polymer ?
#
loop_
_entity_poly.entity_id
_entity_poly.type
_entity_poly.pdbx_seq_one_letter_code
_entity_poly.pdbx_strand_id
1 'polypeptide(L)'
;MKSISSMQLLLACLVVLFVSGCASLDTVFSEAPEKPEAAQQSSDLAKETEQASEGGAAQGEQAQVVVDPLQQKVAELRAMPNLYLSGSPSVDETAKRQFRQAVTAKQENKPKVAETILLDLTQSQPGLSGPWVILGDLKMDAYTALPNSKWDQKQELLQQAKTSFEKAIKANQHNYFAHNRLARVLRELGLFEQAEAHYKKAIASWPAYDNAYLNLGILYDLYTDKKAQALSQFELYQALQEKPSRQVRGWIADLKRQVRTASAGGAQ
;
A
#
# COMPACT_ATOMS: atom_id res chain seq x y z
N MET A 1 -82.95 27.91 -2.91
CA MET A 1 -83.67 27.14 -1.87
C MET A 1 -82.79 25.97 -1.46
N LYS A 2 -82.45 25.89 -0.16
CA LYS A 2 -82.12 24.71 0.70
C LYS A 2 -81.20 23.61 0.11
N SER A 3 -80.24 22.99 0.78
CA SER A 3 -79.70 23.05 2.15
C SER A 3 -78.77 21.81 2.27
N ILE A 4 -77.52 22.00 2.69
CA ILE A 4 -76.77 21.27 3.74
C ILE A 4 -76.80 19.72 3.76
N SER A 5 -75.61 19.12 3.66
CA SER A 5 -75.08 18.10 4.59
C SER A 5 -73.55 18.20 4.55
N SER A 6 -72.86 18.78 5.55
CA SER A 6 -72.40 18.14 6.81
C SER A 6 -71.57 16.88 6.51
N MET A 7 -70.29 16.74 6.86
CA MET A 7 -69.71 16.96 8.18
C MET A 7 -68.16 16.89 8.09
N GLN A 8 -67.50 17.80 8.82
CA GLN A 8 -66.06 17.83 9.07
C GLN A 8 -65.62 16.60 9.90
N LEU A 9 -64.40 16.09 9.70
CA LEU A 9 -63.42 16.01 10.79
C LEU A 9 -62.01 15.67 10.27
N LEU A 10 -61.06 16.49 10.71
CA LEU A 10 -59.63 16.23 10.66
C LEU A 10 -59.30 14.93 11.40
N LEU A 11 -58.40 14.12 10.82
CA LEU A 11 -57.45 13.38 11.63
C LEU A 11 -56.07 13.42 10.97
N ALA A 12 -55.18 14.12 11.65
CA ALA A 12 -53.76 14.19 11.39
C ALA A 12 -53.14 12.80 11.53
N CYS A 13 -52.61 12.25 10.44
CA CYS A 13 -51.59 11.19 10.52
C CYS A 13 -50.22 11.82 10.32
N LEU A 14 -49.62 12.05 11.48
CA LEU A 14 -48.24 12.32 11.80
C LEU A 14 -47.32 11.34 11.04
N VAL A 15 -46.83 11.72 9.85
CA VAL A 15 -45.69 11.01 9.25
C VAL A 15 -44.44 11.53 9.95
N VAL A 16 -43.98 10.67 10.86
CA VAL A 16 -42.82 10.81 11.72
C VAL A 16 -41.60 11.26 10.93
N LEU A 17 -41.00 12.33 11.46
CA LEU A 17 -39.63 12.76 11.24
C LEU A 17 -38.67 11.56 11.37
N PHE A 18 -38.08 11.11 10.26
CA PHE A 18 -36.74 10.54 10.27
C PHE A 18 -35.77 11.57 9.74
N VAL A 19 -35.54 12.59 10.57
CA VAL A 19 -34.31 13.38 10.52
C VAL A 19 -33.28 12.62 11.35
N SER A 20 -32.45 11.86 10.67
CA SER A 20 -31.11 11.48 11.12
C SER A 20 -30.25 11.62 9.85
N GLY A 21 -29.51 12.69 9.61
CA GLY A 21 -28.75 13.47 10.57
C GLY A 21 -27.40 12.79 10.80
N CYS A 22 -26.51 12.90 9.81
CA CYS A 22 -25.05 12.84 9.89
C CYS A 22 -24.41 11.47 10.21
N ALA A 23 -23.35 11.00 9.58
CA ALA A 23 -22.48 11.54 8.55
C ALA A 23 -21.91 10.35 7.75
N SER A 24 -21.74 10.58 6.44
CA SER A 24 -20.85 9.88 5.51
C SER A 24 -19.77 8.99 6.16
N LEU A 25 -19.95 7.67 6.01
CA LEU A 25 -18.91 6.65 6.20
C LEU A 25 -17.90 6.61 5.04
N ASP A 26 -18.04 7.51 4.07
CA ASP A 26 -17.15 7.68 2.93
C ASP A 26 -16.20 8.84 3.19
N THR A 27 -15.00 8.56 3.74
CA THR A 27 -13.74 9.36 3.55
C THR A 27 -12.56 8.94 4.43
N VAL A 28 -12.65 7.97 5.35
CA VAL A 28 -11.59 7.81 6.37
C VAL A 28 -10.36 6.99 5.93
N PHE A 29 -10.36 6.24 4.82
CA PHE A 29 -9.22 5.32 4.52
C PHE A 29 -8.78 5.24 3.05
N SER A 30 -8.88 6.33 2.28
CA SER A 30 -8.39 6.34 0.88
C SER A 30 -6.90 6.63 0.70
N GLU A 31 -6.12 6.85 1.76
CA GLU A 31 -4.67 7.06 1.65
C GLU A 31 -3.94 6.18 2.65
N ALA A 32 -3.45 5.03 2.20
CA ALA A 32 -2.18 4.56 2.71
C ALA A 32 -1.14 5.63 2.35
N PRO A 33 -0.22 6.03 3.26
CA PRO A 33 0.78 7.03 2.94
C PRO A 33 1.72 6.48 1.87
N GLU A 34 1.47 6.82 0.61
CA GLU A 34 2.45 6.64 -0.44
C GLU A 34 3.56 7.66 -0.20
N LYS A 35 4.69 7.20 0.35
CA LYS A 35 5.92 7.99 0.31
C LYS A 35 6.21 8.36 -1.15
N PRO A 36 6.49 9.63 -1.47
CA PRO A 36 7.14 9.93 -2.74
C PRO A 36 8.49 9.21 -2.78
N GLU A 37 8.71 8.45 -3.85
CA GLU A 37 9.89 7.64 -4.10
C GLU A 37 11.10 8.56 -4.31
N ALA A 38 11.93 8.71 -3.26
CA ALA A 38 13.22 9.38 -3.35
C ALA A 38 14.29 8.33 -3.69
N ALA A 39 14.55 8.16 -4.98
CA ALA A 39 15.81 7.63 -5.47
C ALA A 39 16.90 8.69 -5.24
N GLN A 40 17.60 8.62 -4.10
CA GLN A 40 18.96 9.15 -3.88
C GLN A 40 19.28 9.09 -2.39
N GLN A 41 20.07 8.11 -1.96
CA GLN A 41 21.01 8.22 -0.82
C GLN A 41 21.78 6.90 -0.71
N SER A 42 22.70 6.71 -1.65
CA SER A 42 23.77 5.72 -1.53
C SER A 42 25.08 6.42 -1.88
N SER A 43 25.57 7.30 -0.99
CA SER A 43 26.96 7.77 -1.06
C SER A 43 27.56 8.25 0.26
N ASP A 44 26.80 8.53 1.32
CA ASP A 44 27.34 9.29 2.47
C ASP A 44 27.32 8.52 3.81
N LEU A 45 27.61 7.21 3.79
CA LEU A 45 27.83 6.42 5.03
C LEU A 45 29.15 5.64 4.94
N ALA A 46 30.24 6.38 4.79
CA ALA A 46 31.59 5.87 4.99
C ALA A 46 32.49 7.02 5.46
N LYS A 47 32.26 7.48 6.70
CA LYS A 47 33.21 8.21 7.56
C LYS A 47 32.46 8.68 8.81
N GLU A 48 32.46 7.83 9.84
CA GLU A 48 32.43 8.23 11.27
C GLU A 48 32.40 6.95 12.12
N THR A 49 33.53 6.25 12.14
CA THR A 49 33.86 5.32 13.22
C THR A 49 35.35 5.44 13.47
N GLU A 50 35.73 6.42 14.26
CA GLU A 50 36.96 6.38 15.02
C GLU A 50 36.78 7.20 16.30
N GLN A 51 37.26 6.64 17.40
CA GLN A 51 37.32 7.18 18.77
C GLN A 51 36.11 6.95 19.68
N ALA A 52 36.11 5.78 20.31
CA ALA A 52 36.07 5.69 21.77
C ALA A 52 36.45 4.26 22.20
N SER A 53 37.73 4.05 22.51
CA SER A 53 38.18 2.95 23.36
C SER A 53 38.84 3.55 24.58
N GLU A 54 38.30 3.28 25.77
CA GLU A 54 39.10 3.03 26.97
C GLU A 54 38.21 2.58 28.14
N GLY A 55 38.63 1.48 28.79
CA GLY A 55 38.44 1.26 30.22
C GLY A 55 37.26 0.39 30.66
N GLY A 56 37.55 -0.85 31.07
CA GLY A 56 36.72 -1.56 32.04
C GLY A 56 36.59 -3.06 31.80
N ALA A 57 37.57 -3.85 32.23
CA ALA A 57 37.44 -5.29 32.36
C ALA A 57 36.44 -5.62 33.48
N ALA A 58 35.30 -6.20 33.13
CA ALA A 58 34.43 -6.91 34.06
C ALA A 58 34.12 -8.29 33.48
N GLN A 59 34.52 -9.31 34.21
CA GLN A 59 34.32 -10.70 33.89
C GLN A 59 32.84 -11.07 34.00
N GLY A 60 32.33 -11.74 32.97
CA GLY A 60 31.52 -12.94 33.10
C GLY A 60 30.16 -12.82 33.79
N GLU A 61 29.15 -12.45 33.01
CA GLU A 61 27.85 -13.12 33.08
C GLU A 61 27.28 -13.11 31.65
N GLN A 62 27.28 -14.27 30.98
CA GLN A 62 26.61 -14.42 29.70
C GLN A 62 25.10 -14.39 29.94
N ALA A 63 24.56 -13.18 30.14
CA ALA A 63 23.13 -12.95 30.05
C ALA A 63 22.72 -13.35 28.63
N GLN A 64 22.00 -14.46 28.49
CA GLN A 64 21.30 -14.78 27.25
C GLN A 64 20.40 -13.59 26.93
N VAL A 65 20.80 -12.77 25.97
CA VAL A 65 19.96 -11.72 25.43
C VAL A 65 18.77 -12.43 24.80
N VAL A 66 17.64 -12.46 25.51
CA VAL A 66 16.37 -12.93 24.96
C VAL A 66 15.97 -11.91 23.90
N VAL A 67 16.42 -12.13 22.66
CA VAL A 67 16.06 -11.29 21.53
C VAL A 67 14.57 -11.50 21.27
N ASP A 68 13.79 -10.43 21.25
CA ASP A 68 12.39 -10.46 20.84
C ASP A 68 12.29 -11.17 19.47
N PRO A 69 11.52 -12.28 19.35
CA PRO A 69 11.39 -13.03 18.09
C PRO A 69 11.01 -12.16 16.90
N LEU A 70 10.23 -11.08 17.11
CA LEU A 70 9.89 -10.13 16.04
C LEU A 70 11.11 -9.32 15.60
N GLN A 71 11.95 -8.87 16.53
CA GLN A 71 13.18 -8.13 16.21
C GLN A 71 14.21 -9.01 15.51
N GLN A 72 14.35 -10.27 15.95
CA GLN A 72 15.16 -11.25 15.22
C GLN A 72 14.65 -11.42 13.79
N LYS A 73 13.33 -11.56 13.60
CA LYS A 73 12.77 -11.71 12.26
C LYS A 73 13.03 -10.49 11.38
N VAL A 74 12.91 -9.28 11.93
CA VAL A 74 13.19 -8.03 11.21
C VAL A 74 14.67 -7.94 10.81
N ALA A 75 15.59 -8.34 11.69
CA ALA A 75 17.01 -8.40 11.37
C ALA A 75 17.29 -9.35 10.20
N GLU A 76 16.68 -10.53 10.19
CA GLU A 76 16.77 -11.47 9.06
C GLU A 76 16.26 -10.84 7.76
N LEU A 77 15.08 -10.21 7.78
CA LEU A 77 14.49 -9.59 6.58
C LEU A 77 15.37 -8.45 6.03
N ARG A 78 15.97 -7.65 6.90
CA ARG A 78 16.91 -6.58 6.51
C ARG A 78 18.22 -7.10 5.94
N ALA A 79 18.67 -8.27 6.38
CA ALA A 79 19.89 -8.89 5.89
C ALA A 79 19.72 -9.55 4.50
N MET A 80 18.48 -9.85 4.09
CA MET A 80 18.21 -10.45 2.79
C MET A 80 18.42 -9.46 1.63
N PRO A 81 18.91 -9.93 0.47
CA PRO A 81 19.20 -9.07 -0.67
C PRO A 81 17.94 -8.49 -1.32
N ASN A 82 18.10 -7.32 -1.93
CA ASN A 82 17.09 -6.76 -2.82
C ASN A 82 17.31 -7.27 -4.26
N LEU A 83 16.48 -8.22 -4.68
CA LEU A 83 16.56 -8.84 -6.01
C LEU A 83 16.16 -7.89 -7.15
N TYR A 84 15.51 -6.75 -6.85
CA TYR A 84 15.23 -5.74 -7.88
C TYR A 84 16.49 -5.21 -8.55
N LEU A 85 17.59 -5.16 -7.80
CA LEU A 85 18.87 -4.64 -8.24
C LEU A 85 19.71 -5.67 -9.01
N SER A 86 19.35 -6.97 -8.95
CA SER A 86 20.04 -8.00 -9.72
C SER A 86 19.56 -7.97 -11.16
N GLY A 87 20.20 -7.15 -11.99
CA GLY A 87 19.91 -7.07 -13.43
C GLY A 87 19.59 -5.67 -13.97
N SER A 88 19.92 -4.60 -13.24
CA SER A 88 19.72 -3.21 -13.71
C SER A 88 20.37 -2.99 -15.09
N PRO A 89 19.59 -2.80 -16.17
CA PRO A 89 20.14 -2.57 -17.48
C PRO A 89 20.87 -1.23 -17.54
N SER A 90 21.91 -1.12 -18.37
CA SER A 90 22.48 0.17 -18.70
C SER A 90 21.44 0.98 -19.49
N VAL A 91 21.01 2.11 -18.93
CA VAL A 91 20.06 3.03 -19.56
C VAL A 91 20.83 4.19 -20.19
N ASP A 92 20.53 4.54 -21.44
CA ASP A 92 21.15 5.69 -22.08
C ASP A 92 20.68 7.03 -21.48
N GLU A 93 21.45 8.09 -21.72
CA GLU A 93 21.17 9.42 -21.15
C GLU A 93 19.90 10.07 -21.69
N THR A 94 19.44 9.70 -22.88
CA THR A 94 18.20 10.21 -23.45
C THR A 94 17.00 9.63 -22.70
N ALA A 95 16.96 8.32 -22.48
CA ALA A 95 15.93 7.67 -21.67
C ALA A 95 15.91 8.18 -20.23
N LYS A 96 17.08 8.34 -19.59
CA LYS A 96 17.16 8.93 -18.24
C LYS A 96 16.58 10.34 -18.19
N ARG A 97 16.81 11.15 -19.23
CA ARG A 97 16.29 12.52 -19.31
C ARG A 97 14.77 12.52 -19.50
N GLN A 98 14.26 11.71 -20.42
CA GLN A 98 12.82 11.55 -20.65
C GLN A 98 12.11 11.06 -19.39
N PHE A 99 12.66 10.06 -18.71
CA PHE A 99 12.10 9.55 -17.46
C PHE A 99 12.05 10.64 -16.38
N ARG A 100 13.14 11.41 -16.19
CA ARG A 100 13.14 12.55 -15.26
C ARG A 100 12.08 13.60 -15.62
N GLN A 101 11.94 13.95 -16.90
CA GLN A 101 10.91 14.88 -17.37
C GLN A 101 9.50 14.37 -17.07
N ALA A 102 9.24 13.08 -17.28
CA ALA A 102 7.96 12.48 -16.95
C ALA A 102 7.66 12.53 -15.44
N VAL A 103 8.65 12.22 -14.60
CA VAL A 103 8.52 12.29 -13.14
C VAL A 103 8.25 13.73 -12.68
N THR A 104 8.98 14.72 -13.22
CA THR A 104 8.73 16.14 -12.94
C THR A 104 7.33 16.55 -13.38
N ALA A 105 6.90 16.17 -14.59
CA ALA A 105 5.54 16.47 -15.06
C ALA A 105 4.47 15.86 -14.15
N LYS A 106 4.68 14.65 -13.61
CA LYS A 106 3.77 14.04 -12.62
C LYS A 106 3.72 14.89 -11.33
N GLN A 107 4.88 15.28 -10.80
CA GLN A 107 4.98 16.11 -9.58
C GLN A 107 4.33 17.49 -9.73
N GLU A 108 4.41 18.07 -10.92
CA GLU A 108 3.74 19.34 -11.26
C GLU A 108 2.24 19.17 -11.56
N ASN A 109 1.66 18.00 -11.28
CA ASN A 109 0.27 17.66 -11.56
C ASN A 109 -0.12 17.84 -13.04
N LYS A 110 0.80 17.45 -13.94
CA LYS A 110 0.60 17.41 -15.40
C LYS A 110 0.58 15.94 -15.89
N PRO A 111 -0.40 15.12 -15.45
CA PRO A 111 -0.40 13.67 -15.69
C PRO A 111 -0.43 13.30 -17.18
N LYS A 112 -1.05 14.13 -18.03
CA LYS A 112 -1.09 13.89 -19.48
C LYS A 112 0.26 14.09 -20.16
N VAL A 113 1.04 15.06 -19.71
CA VAL A 113 2.41 15.28 -20.23
C VAL A 113 3.31 14.11 -19.80
N ALA A 114 3.21 13.70 -18.53
CA ALA A 114 3.92 12.52 -18.03
C ALA A 114 3.55 11.26 -18.82
N GLU A 115 2.25 11.02 -19.03
CA GLU A 115 1.72 9.87 -19.78
C GLU A 115 2.30 9.82 -21.20
N THR A 116 2.28 10.93 -21.95
CA THR A 116 2.85 10.98 -23.31
C THR A 116 4.34 10.61 -23.32
N ILE A 117 5.15 11.23 -22.46
CA ILE A 117 6.59 10.97 -22.42
C ILE A 117 6.88 9.50 -22.07
N LEU A 118 6.11 8.92 -21.15
CA LEU A 118 6.27 7.53 -20.74
C LEU A 118 5.84 6.54 -21.83
N LEU A 119 4.78 6.84 -22.58
CA LEU A 119 4.37 6.03 -23.73
C LEU A 119 5.46 5.99 -24.79
N ASP A 120 6.05 7.14 -25.14
CA ASP A 120 7.17 7.22 -26.09
C ASP A 120 8.39 6.42 -25.59
N LEU A 121 8.71 6.54 -24.29
CA LEU A 121 9.82 5.83 -23.67
C LEU A 121 9.58 4.31 -23.64
N THR A 122 8.35 3.87 -23.37
CA THR A 122 8.02 2.43 -23.35
C THR A 122 7.95 1.82 -24.75
N GLN A 123 7.64 2.62 -25.78
CA GLN A 123 7.71 2.17 -27.17
C GLN A 123 9.16 2.00 -27.63
N SER A 124 10.04 2.95 -27.28
CA SER A 124 11.46 2.90 -27.65
C SER A 124 12.26 1.92 -26.80
N GLN A 125 11.93 1.76 -25.52
CA GLN A 125 12.67 0.93 -24.55
C GLN A 125 11.70 0.10 -23.67
N PRO A 126 11.01 -0.90 -24.24
CA PRO A 126 10.00 -1.68 -23.52
C PRO A 126 10.57 -2.50 -22.35
N GLY A 127 11.89 -2.73 -22.32
CA GLY A 127 12.59 -3.44 -21.25
C GLY A 127 12.84 -2.62 -19.98
N LEU A 128 12.51 -1.33 -19.96
CA LEU A 128 12.58 -0.53 -18.74
C LEU A 128 11.30 -0.70 -17.93
N SER A 129 11.39 -1.28 -16.72
CA SER A 129 10.22 -1.50 -15.87
C SER A 129 9.66 -0.22 -15.26
N GLY A 130 10.53 0.77 -14.96
CA GLY A 130 10.14 2.02 -14.29
C GLY A 130 9.05 2.82 -15.03
N PRO A 131 9.18 3.08 -16.34
CA PRO A 131 8.16 3.78 -17.10
C PRO A 131 6.77 3.12 -17.05
N TRP A 132 6.72 1.79 -17.11
CA TRP A 132 5.48 1.02 -16.97
C TRP A 132 4.85 1.14 -15.57
N VAL A 133 5.67 1.19 -14.51
CA VAL A 133 5.17 1.43 -13.14
C VAL A 133 4.50 2.80 -13.06
N ILE A 134 5.15 3.86 -13.56
CA ILE A 134 4.59 5.22 -13.48
C ILE A 134 3.31 5.35 -14.33
N LEU A 135 3.24 4.70 -15.50
CA LEU A 135 2.00 4.64 -16.28
C LEU A 135 0.86 4.00 -15.48
N GLY A 136 1.12 2.88 -14.80
CA GLY A 136 0.13 2.23 -13.94
C GLY A 136 -0.29 3.12 -12.77
N ASP A 137 0.66 3.83 -12.15
CA ASP A 137 0.38 4.77 -11.06
C ASP A 137 -0.50 5.94 -11.55
N LEU A 138 -0.25 6.50 -12.74
CA LEU A 138 -1.12 7.55 -13.31
C LEU A 138 -2.57 7.08 -13.49
N LYS A 139 -2.79 5.80 -13.84
CA LYS A 139 -4.14 5.23 -13.94
C LYS A 139 -4.78 5.05 -12.57
N MET A 140 -3.99 4.66 -11.55
CA MET A 140 -4.46 4.56 -10.18
C MET A 140 -4.80 5.92 -9.56
N ASP A 141 -4.01 6.95 -9.88
CA ASP A 141 -4.26 8.32 -9.45
C ASP A 141 -5.59 8.81 -10.06
N ALA A 142 -5.80 8.57 -11.36
CA ALA A 142 -7.07 8.87 -12.04
C ALA A 142 -8.25 8.07 -11.46
N TYR A 143 -8.07 6.78 -11.16
CA TYR A 143 -9.09 5.92 -10.55
C TYR A 143 -9.53 6.48 -9.19
N THR A 144 -8.58 6.89 -8.36
CA THR A 144 -8.83 7.43 -7.03
C THR A 144 -9.55 8.78 -7.10
N ALA A 145 -9.19 9.63 -8.06
CA ALA A 145 -9.83 10.92 -8.26
C ALA A 145 -11.26 10.83 -8.81
N LEU A 146 -11.66 9.71 -9.42
CA LEU A 146 -13.00 9.54 -9.97
C LEU A 146 -14.04 9.19 -8.88
N PRO A 147 -15.23 9.82 -8.92
CA PRO A 147 -16.31 9.47 -8.01
C PRO A 147 -16.81 8.05 -8.27
N ASN A 148 -17.32 7.39 -7.22
CA ASN A 148 -17.80 6.01 -7.30
C ASN A 148 -18.97 5.81 -8.28
N SER A 149 -19.68 6.88 -8.67
CA SER A 149 -20.73 6.81 -9.69
C SER A 149 -20.21 6.53 -11.11
N LYS A 150 -18.91 6.71 -11.37
CA LYS A 150 -18.27 6.46 -12.67
C LYS A 150 -17.69 5.05 -12.75
N TRP A 151 -18.51 4.05 -12.44
CA TRP A 151 -18.08 2.65 -12.31
C TRP A 151 -17.36 2.11 -13.56
N ASP A 152 -17.92 2.29 -14.75
CA ASP A 152 -17.31 1.78 -16.00
C ASP A 152 -15.92 2.38 -16.25
N GLN A 153 -15.75 3.68 -16.02
CA GLN A 153 -14.45 4.36 -16.18
C GLN A 153 -13.45 3.90 -15.12
N LYS A 154 -13.91 3.68 -13.88
CA LYS A 154 -13.06 3.14 -12.82
C LYS A 154 -12.60 1.73 -13.16
N GLN A 155 -13.48 0.88 -13.69
CA GLN A 155 -13.10 -0.47 -14.15
C GLN A 155 -12.10 -0.43 -15.30
N GLU A 156 -12.31 0.45 -16.29
CA GLU A 156 -11.36 0.62 -17.39
C GLU A 156 -9.97 1.05 -16.89
N LEU A 157 -9.91 2.01 -15.97
CA LEU A 157 -8.66 2.48 -15.36
C LEU A 157 -7.95 1.38 -14.58
N LEU A 158 -8.67 0.54 -13.83
CA LEU A 158 -8.09 -0.61 -13.15
C LEU A 158 -7.48 -1.62 -14.15
N GLN A 159 -8.13 -1.87 -15.29
CA GLN A 159 -7.57 -2.75 -16.33
C GLN A 159 -6.33 -2.14 -17.01
N GLN A 160 -6.33 -0.83 -17.27
CA GLN A 160 -5.16 -0.13 -17.82
C GLN A 160 -3.98 -0.14 -16.82
N ALA A 161 -4.26 0.05 -15.52
CA ALA A 161 -3.26 -0.04 -14.46
C ALA A 161 -2.67 -1.46 -14.38
N LYS A 162 -3.53 -2.48 -14.32
CA LYS A 162 -3.14 -3.91 -14.34
C LYS A 162 -2.20 -4.21 -15.50
N THR A 163 -2.57 -3.83 -16.72
CA THR A 163 -1.77 -4.06 -17.93
C THR A 163 -0.40 -3.40 -17.83
N SER A 164 -0.34 -2.18 -17.30
CA SER A 164 0.93 -1.45 -17.12
C SER A 164 1.84 -2.14 -16.11
N PHE A 165 1.31 -2.56 -14.96
CA PHE A 165 2.10 -3.29 -13.97
C PHE A 165 2.54 -4.68 -14.44
N GLU A 166 1.72 -5.39 -15.22
CA GLU A 166 2.11 -6.66 -15.84
C GLU A 166 3.28 -6.48 -16.83
N LYS A 167 3.28 -5.39 -17.60
CA LYS A 167 4.41 -5.04 -18.47
C LYS A 167 5.66 -4.67 -17.67
N ALA A 168 5.51 -3.96 -16.55
CA ALA A 168 6.63 -3.66 -15.65
C ALA A 168 7.27 -4.95 -15.09
N ILE A 169 6.45 -5.92 -14.68
CA ILE A 169 6.91 -7.23 -14.19
C ILE A 169 7.56 -8.04 -15.32
N LYS A 170 7.02 -7.97 -16.53
CA LYS A 170 7.65 -8.62 -17.69
C LYS A 170 9.03 -8.04 -18.01
N ALA A 171 9.19 -6.73 -17.85
CA ALA A 171 10.47 -6.05 -18.02
C ALA A 171 11.47 -6.36 -16.89
N ASN A 172 10.99 -6.48 -15.65
CA ASN A 172 11.78 -6.94 -14.51
C ASN A 172 10.91 -7.75 -13.54
N GLN A 173 11.14 -9.06 -13.50
CA GLN A 173 10.37 -10.00 -12.66
C GLN A 173 10.58 -9.77 -11.15
N HIS A 174 11.64 -9.07 -10.77
CA HIS A 174 11.95 -8.69 -9.38
C HIS A 174 11.56 -7.24 -9.08
N ASN A 175 10.67 -6.64 -9.88
CA ASN A 175 10.13 -5.32 -9.57
C ASN A 175 9.09 -5.43 -8.45
N TYR A 176 9.56 -5.33 -7.19
CA TYR A 176 8.70 -5.41 -6.01
C TYR A 176 7.65 -4.29 -5.98
N PHE A 177 7.95 -3.09 -6.52
CA PHE A 177 6.96 -2.02 -6.66
C PHE A 177 5.82 -2.47 -7.56
N ALA A 178 6.12 -2.97 -8.76
CA ALA A 178 5.10 -3.42 -9.71
C ALA A 178 4.26 -4.57 -9.15
N HIS A 179 4.88 -5.52 -8.43
CA HIS A 179 4.15 -6.58 -7.74
C HIS A 179 3.21 -6.04 -6.67
N ASN A 180 3.67 -5.13 -5.81
CA ASN A 180 2.83 -4.51 -4.77
C ASN A 180 1.70 -3.66 -5.38
N ARG A 181 1.97 -2.91 -6.44
CA ARG A 181 0.98 -2.10 -7.16
C ARG A 181 -0.07 -2.94 -7.86
N LEU A 182 0.34 -4.00 -8.57
CA LEU A 182 -0.57 -4.95 -9.20
C LEU A 182 -1.45 -5.64 -8.16
N ALA A 183 -0.89 -6.03 -7.01
CA ALA A 183 -1.68 -6.61 -5.93
C ALA A 183 -2.76 -5.64 -5.40
N ARG A 184 -2.46 -4.33 -5.31
CA ARG A 184 -3.48 -3.32 -5.01
C ARG A 184 -4.60 -3.31 -6.05
N VAL A 185 -4.26 -3.26 -7.34
CA VAL A 185 -5.25 -3.29 -8.43
C VAL A 185 -6.12 -4.56 -8.36
N LEU A 186 -5.50 -5.72 -8.14
CA LEU A 186 -6.21 -7.00 -8.02
C LEU A 186 -7.16 -7.00 -6.82
N ARG A 187 -6.77 -6.39 -5.70
CA ARG A 187 -7.65 -6.21 -4.54
C ARG A 187 -8.85 -5.33 -4.86
N GLU A 188 -8.65 -4.20 -5.55
CA GLU A 188 -9.76 -3.33 -6.00
C GLU A 188 -10.71 -4.04 -6.98
N LEU A 189 -10.19 -5.00 -7.77
CA LEU A 189 -10.95 -5.87 -8.66
C LEU A 189 -11.61 -7.07 -7.94
N GLY A 190 -11.43 -7.23 -6.63
CA GLY A 190 -11.96 -8.37 -5.87
C GLY A 190 -11.19 -9.69 -6.04
N LEU A 191 -10.05 -9.68 -6.73
CA LEU A 191 -9.22 -10.85 -7.03
C LEU A 191 -8.21 -11.11 -5.89
N PHE A 192 -8.73 -11.41 -4.70
CA PHE A 192 -7.94 -11.41 -3.45
C PHE A 192 -6.81 -12.44 -3.39
N GLU A 193 -7.02 -13.66 -3.90
CA GLU A 193 -5.98 -14.70 -3.91
C GLU A 193 -4.79 -14.30 -4.80
N GLN A 194 -5.08 -13.68 -5.95
CA GLN A 194 -4.05 -13.18 -6.85
C GLN A 194 -3.33 -11.98 -6.23
N ALA A 195 -4.07 -11.09 -5.54
CA ALA A 195 -3.46 -9.98 -4.79
C ALA A 195 -2.49 -10.50 -3.71
N GLU A 196 -2.90 -11.48 -2.91
CA GLU A 196 -2.05 -12.13 -1.89
C GLU A 196 -0.76 -12.68 -2.52
N ALA A 197 -0.87 -13.40 -3.64
CA ALA A 197 0.28 -13.94 -4.34
C ALA A 197 1.26 -12.85 -4.80
N HIS A 198 0.74 -11.73 -5.33
CA HIS A 198 1.59 -10.61 -5.77
C HIS A 198 2.23 -9.83 -4.62
N TYR A 199 1.54 -9.62 -3.48
CA TYR A 199 2.18 -9.06 -2.29
C TYR A 199 3.32 -9.95 -1.77
N LYS A 200 3.12 -11.27 -1.74
CA LYS A 200 4.17 -12.23 -1.36
C LYS A 200 5.36 -12.20 -2.33
N LYS A 201 5.13 -12.02 -3.63
CA LYS A 201 6.20 -11.83 -4.62
C LYS A 201 6.97 -10.52 -4.39
N ALA A 202 6.30 -9.43 -4.02
CA ALA A 202 6.97 -8.18 -3.66
C ALA A 202 7.89 -8.38 -2.44
N ILE A 203 7.40 -9.06 -1.39
CA ILE A 203 8.20 -9.43 -0.20
C ILE A 203 9.37 -10.33 -0.57
N ALA A 204 9.15 -11.36 -1.39
CA ALA A 204 10.24 -12.26 -1.80
C ALA A 204 11.32 -11.53 -2.61
N SER A 205 10.94 -10.52 -3.39
CA SER A 205 11.87 -9.72 -4.18
C SER A 205 12.65 -8.70 -3.36
N TRP A 206 12.02 -8.09 -2.36
CA TRP A 206 12.71 -7.27 -1.37
C TRP A 206 12.09 -7.47 0.02
N PRO A 207 12.70 -8.34 0.86
CA PRO A 207 12.09 -8.73 2.14
C PRO A 207 11.96 -7.60 3.16
N ALA A 208 12.77 -6.54 3.03
CA ALA A 208 12.69 -5.36 3.88
C ALA A 208 11.70 -4.28 3.37
N TYR A 209 10.99 -4.53 2.26
CA TYR A 209 9.98 -3.61 1.74
C TYR A 209 8.72 -3.60 2.61
N ASP A 210 8.68 -2.69 3.57
CA ASP A 210 7.63 -2.54 4.57
C ASP A 210 6.21 -2.39 3.98
N ASN A 211 6.03 -1.61 2.91
CA ASN A 211 4.73 -1.32 2.31
C ASN A 211 3.99 -2.58 1.82
N ALA A 212 4.70 -3.64 1.41
CA ALA A 212 4.03 -4.89 1.02
C ALA A 212 3.38 -5.59 2.22
N TYR A 213 3.99 -5.50 3.42
CA TYR A 213 3.40 -6.02 4.65
C TYR A 213 2.17 -5.21 5.07
N LEU A 214 2.22 -3.88 4.96
CA LEU A 214 1.04 -3.02 5.21
C LEU A 214 -0.13 -3.43 4.34
N ASN A 215 0.08 -3.51 3.03
CA ASN A 215 -0.99 -3.79 2.07
C ASN A 215 -1.52 -5.23 2.17
N LEU A 216 -0.65 -6.20 2.46
CA LEU A 216 -1.05 -7.57 2.73
C LEU A 216 -1.84 -7.68 4.05
N GLY A 217 -1.45 -6.93 5.08
CA GLY A 217 -2.21 -6.81 6.32
C GLY A 217 -3.62 -6.27 6.09
N ILE A 218 -3.75 -5.22 5.27
CA ILE A 218 -5.05 -4.65 4.87
C ILE A 218 -5.89 -5.69 4.10
N LEU A 219 -5.29 -6.44 3.18
CA LEU A 219 -5.97 -7.53 2.45
C LEU A 219 -6.52 -8.59 3.41
N TYR A 220 -5.71 -9.00 4.38
CA TYR A 220 -6.11 -9.99 5.37
C TYR A 220 -7.21 -9.50 6.31
N ASP A 221 -7.12 -8.27 6.78
CA ASP A 221 -8.06 -7.72 7.75
C ASP A 221 -9.43 -7.43 7.12
N LEU A 222 -9.45 -6.71 6.00
CA LEU A 222 -10.68 -6.13 5.47
C LEU A 222 -11.39 -7.00 4.44
N TYR A 223 -10.66 -7.88 3.73
CA TYR A 223 -11.20 -8.56 2.55
C TYR A 223 -11.28 -10.08 2.68
N THR A 224 -10.51 -10.69 3.61
CA THR A 224 -10.44 -12.15 3.73
C THR A 224 -10.61 -12.67 5.15
N ASP A 225 -10.86 -11.78 6.12
CA ASP A 225 -11.09 -12.08 7.54
C ASP A 225 -9.99 -12.92 8.23
N LYS A 226 -8.77 -12.81 7.71
CA LYS A 226 -7.57 -13.53 8.20
C LYS A 226 -6.89 -12.75 9.33
N LYS A 227 -7.61 -12.51 10.43
CA LYS A 227 -7.18 -11.56 11.51
C LYS A 227 -5.80 -11.83 12.10
N ALA A 228 -5.47 -13.10 12.38
CA ALA A 228 -4.15 -13.46 12.92
C ALA A 228 -3.01 -13.17 11.93
N GLN A 229 -3.24 -13.42 10.64
CA GLN A 229 -2.26 -13.12 9.60
C GLN A 229 -2.14 -11.60 9.40
N ALA A 230 -3.26 -10.86 9.43
CA ALA A 230 -3.26 -9.40 9.37
C ALA A 230 -2.41 -8.78 10.50
N LEU A 231 -2.62 -9.25 11.74
CA LEU A 231 -1.85 -8.83 12.91
C LEU A 231 -0.34 -9.03 12.68
N SER A 232 0.07 -10.22 12.26
CA SER A 232 1.48 -10.52 11.98
C SER A 232 2.07 -9.59 10.91
N GLN A 233 1.33 -9.28 9.84
CA GLN A 233 1.82 -8.38 8.79
C GLN A 233 1.97 -6.94 9.30
N PHE A 234 1.01 -6.44 10.08
CA PHE A 234 1.10 -5.09 10.64
C PHE A 234 2.22 -4.94 11.66
N GLU A 235 2.50 -5.97 12.45
CA GLU A 235 3.65 -5.99 13.37
C GLU A 235 4.98 -5.93 12.62
N LEU A 236 5.13 -6.70 11.54
CA LEU A 236 6.31 -6.65 10.67
C LEU A 236 6.46 -5.27 9.99
N TYR A 237 5.38 -4.73 9.44
CA TYR A 237 5.39 -3.37 8.88
C TYR A 237 5.86 -2.33 9.91
N GLN A 238 5.35 -2.39 11.14
CA GLN A 238 5.74 -1.46 12.18
C GLN A 238 7.20 -1.58 12.60
N ALA A 239 7.70 -2.81 12.71
CA ALA A 239 9.05 -3.06 13.18
C ALA A 239 10.11 -2.82 12.09
N LEU A 240 9.73 -2.90 10.80
CA LEU A 240 10.61 -2.54 9.69
C LEU A 240 10.82 -1.03 9.55
N GLN A 241 9.90 -0.20 10.05
CA GLN A 241 10.00 1.26 9.97
C GLN A 241 10.97 1.87 10.98
N GLU A 242 11.67 2.92 10.55
CA GLU A 242 12.45 3.80 11.44
C GLU A 242 11.54 4.61 12.37
N LYS A 243 10.40 5.08 11.86
CA LYS A 243 9.41 5.90 12.57
C LYS A 243 8.05 5.22 12.54
N PRO A 244 7.71 4.40 13.55
CA PRO A 244 6.51 3.59 13.49
C PRO A 244 5.21 4.44 13.52
N SER A 245 4.23 4.09 12.69
CA SER A 245 2.92 4.74 12.53
C SER A 245 2.02 4.60 13.75
N ARG A 246 1.48 5.71 14.25
CA ARG A 246 0.48 5.72 15.34
C ARG A 246 -0.82 5.01 14.95
N GLN A 247 -1.26 5.21 13.71
CA GLN A 247 -2.49 4.62 13.20
C GLN A 247 -2.39 3.09 13.20
N VAL A 248 -1.30 2.53 12.67
CA VAL A 248 -1.11 1.08 12.62
C VAL A 248 -0.90 0.47 14.00
N ARG A 249 -0.30 1.19 14.96
CA ARG A 249 -0.32 0.75 16.38
C ARG A 249 -1.74 0.55 16.91
N GLY A 250 -2.66 1.44 16.55
CA GLY A 250 -4.08 1.31 16.91
C GLY A 250 -4.71 0.05 16.34
N TRP A 251 -4.48 -0.22 15.04
CA TRP A 251 -4.97 -1.43 14.37
C TRP A 251 -4.41 -2.71 15.00
N ILE A 252 -3.11 -2.75 15.30
CA ILE A 252 -2.46 -3.88 15.98
C ILE A 252 -3.11 -4.13 17.35
N ALA A 253 -3.34 -3.08 18.14
CA ALA A 253 -3.94 -3.22 19.47
C ALA A 253 -5.37 -3.78 19.40
N ASP A 254 -6.14 -3.38 18.39
CA ASP A 254 -7.49 -3.89 18.17
C ASP A 254 -7.49 -5.36 17.71
N LEU A 255 -6.67 -5.69 16.70
CA LEU A 255 -6.52 -7.06 16.21
C LEU A 255 -6.04 -8.02 17.30
N LYS A 256 -5.13 -7.59 18.18
CA LYS A 256 -4.71 -8.38 19.35
C LYS A 256 -5.88 -8.75 20.26
N ARG A 257 -6.84 -7.83 20.47
CA ARG A 257 -8.03 -8.14 21.25
C ARG A 257 -8.90 -9.16 20.53
N GLN A 258 -9.20 -8.92 19.25
CA GLN A 258 -10.06 -9.79 18.44
C GLN A 258 -9.54 -11.24 18.39
N VAL A 259 -8.24 -11.41 18.11
CA VAL A 259 -7.60 -12.74 18.03
C VAL A 259 -7.64 -13.48 19.38
N ARG A 260 -7.45 -12.78 20.50
CA ARG A 260 -7.55 -13.37 21.85
C ARG A 260 -8.97 -13.86 22.15
N THR A 261 -9.99 -13.05 21.88
CA THR A 261 -11.39 -13.44 22.09
C THR A 261 -11.79 -14.64 21.23
N ALA A 262 -11.37 -14.69 19.96
CA ALA A 262 -11.64 -15.83 19.10
C ALA A 262 -11.01 -17.13 19.63
N SER A 263 -9.79 -17.04 20.16
CA SER A 263 -9.08 -18.19 20.75
C SER A 263 -9.73 -18.68 22.05
N ALA A 264 -10.31 -17.78 22.85
CA ALA A 264 -10.98 -18.11 24.11
C ALA A 264 -12.40 -18.68 23.90
N GLY A 265 -13.11 -18.25 22.86
CA GLY A 265 -14.47 -18.70 22.55
C GLY A 265 -14.58 -20.07 21.86
N GLY A 266 -13.49 -20.60 21.32
CA GLY A 266 -13.45 -21.93 20.68
C GLY A 266 -13.16 -23.11 21.62
N ALA A 267 -13.03 -22.86 22.93
CA ALA A 267 -12.67 -23.85 23.95
C ALA A 267 -13.84 -24.28 24.86
N GLN A 268 -15.09 -24.03 24.44
CA GLN A 268 -16.32 -24.42 25.13
C GLN A 268 -17.12 -25.42 24.28
#